data_AF-A0A653CR54-F1
#
_entry.id   AF-A0A653CR54-F1
#
_cell.length_a   1.000
_cell.length_b   1.000
_cell.length_c   1.000
_cell.angle_alpha   90.00
_cell.angle_beta   90.00
_cell.angle_gamma   90.00
#
_symmetry.space_group_name_H-M   'P 1'
#
loop_
_entity.id
_entity.type
_entity.pdbx_description
1 polymer ?
#
loop_
_entity_poly.entity_id
_entity_poly.type
_entity_poly.pdbx_seq_one_letter_code
_entity_poly.pdbx_strand_id
1 'polypeptide(L)' 'MEKHYGKEDEKDVQMIKDLYLELDLPAIYAAAEEELFLRIETHIRQTYNGQLQEALLKLLKQRYNFKNSRLSDIC' A
#
# COMPACT_ATOMS: atom_id res chain seq x y z
N MET A 1 -7.45 -20.15 6.41
CA MET A 1 -8.28 -18.94 6.37
C MET A 1 -9.71 -19.17 6.88
N GLU A 2 -10.55 -19.97 6.20
CA GLU A 2 -11.99 -20.13 6.52
C GLU A 2 -12.34 -20.50 7.96
N LYS A 3 -11.47 -21.23 8.66
CA LYS A 3 -11.69 -21.67 10.06
C LYS A 3 -11.29 -20.64 11.12
N HIS A 4 -10.51 -19.64 10.75
CA HIS A 4 -9.85 -18.72 11.69
C HIS A 4 -10.18 -17.24 11.40
N TYR A 5 -10.53 -16.92 10.15
CA TYR A 5 -10.84 -15.55 9.74
C TYR A 5 -12.17 -15.06 10.35
N GLY A 6 -12.17 -13.83 10.86
CA GLY A 6 -13.36 -13.18 11.44
C GLY A 6 -13.68 -13.57 12.89
N LYS A 7 -12.79 -14.33 13.56
CA LYS A 7 -12.90 -14.63 14.99
C LYS A 7 -12.12 -13.61 15.82
N GLU A 8 -12.58 -13.37 17.05
CA GLU A 8 -11.96 -12.43 17.99
C GLU A 8 -10.83 -13.07 18.82
N ASP A 9 -10.69 -14.40 18.81
CA ASP A 9 -9.64 -15.11 19.54
C ASP A 9 -8.25 -14.73 19.01
N GLU A 10 -7.35 -14.33 19.92
CA GLU A 10 -6.00 -13.85 19.56
C GLU A 10 -5.19 -14.88 18.77
N LYS A 11 -5.38 -16.18 19.03
CA LYS A 11 -4.66 -17.24 18.31
C LYS A 11 -5.17 -17.38 16.88
N ASP A 12 -6.48 -17.24 16.69
CA ASP A 12 -7.10 -17.27 15.36
C ASP A 12 -6.66 -16.05 14.54
N VAL A 13 -6.57 -14.88 15.16
CA VAL A 13 -6.05 -13.66 14.52
C VAL A 13 -4.57 -13.81 14.14
N GLN A 14 -3.73 -14.33 15.05
CA GLN A 14 -2.31 -14.50 14.79
C GLN A 14 -2.06 -15.48 13.64
N MET A 15 -2.79 -16.60 13.60
CA MET A 15 -2.70 -17.58 12.52
C MET A 15 -3.01 -16.97 11.14
N ILE A 16 -3.97 -16.04 11.06
CA ILE A 16 -4.27 -15.32 9.81
C ILE A 16 -3.16 -14.35 9.43
N LYS A 17 -2.57 -13.64 10.40
CA LYS A 17 -1.44 -12.75 10.14
C LYS A 17 -0.22 -13.52 9.64
N ASP A 18 0.09 -14.65 10.28
CA ASP A 18 1.21 -15.51 9.87
C ASP A 18 0.99 -16.03 8.45
N LEU A 19 -0.23 -16.46 8.13
CA LEU A 19 -0.60 -16.85 6.75
C LEU A 19 -0.39 -15.70 5.75
N TYR A 20 -0.69 -14.45 6.11
CA TYR A 20 -0.43 -13.30 5.23
C TYR A 20 1.05 -13.07 4.98
N LEU A 21 1.90 -13.32 5.98
CA LEU A 21 3.35 -13.26 5.84
C LEU A 21 3.88 -14.43 5.00
N GLU A 22 3.40 -15.65 5.22
CA GLU A 22 3.77 -16.84 4.43
C GLU A 22 3.44 -16.69 2.93
N LEU A 23 2.32 -16.02 2.63
CA LEU A 23 1.89 -15.71 1.26
C LEU A 23 2.59 -14.47 0.67
N ASP A 24 3.50 -13.85 1.42
CA ASP A 24 4.23 -12.65 1.03
C ASP A 24 3.32 -11.50 0.57
N LEU A 25 2.13 -11.40 1.18
CA LEU A 25 1.16 -10.35 0.88
C LEU A 25 1.72 -8.94 1.11
N PRO A 26 2.59 -8.69 2.12
CA PRO A 26 3.22 -7.38 2.26
C PRO A 26 4.04 -6.98 1.02
N ALA A 27 4.85 -7.88 0.46
CA ALA A 27 5.63 -7.59 -0.73
C ALA A 27 4.74 -7.43 -1.97
N ILE A 28 3.73 -8.28 -2.13
CA ILE A 28 2.73 -8.16 -3.21
C ILE A 28 2.03 -6.80 -3.15
N TYR A 29 1.62 -6.36 -1.95
CA TYR A 29 1.01 -5.05 -1.76
C TYR A 29 1.97 -3.91 -2.09
N ALA A 30 3.22 -3.99 -1.64
CA ALA A 30 4.24 -2.97 -1.93
C ALA A 30 4.48 -2.82 -3.45
N ALA A 31 4.60 -3.93 -4.17
CA ALA A 31 4.76 -3.93 -5.62
C ALA A 31 3.53 -3.32 -6.33
N ALA A 32 2.32 -3.71 -5.91
CA ALA A 32 1.09 -3.15 -6.46
C ALA A 32 0.93 -1.64 -6.17
N GLU A 33 1.34 -1.18 -4.98
CA GLU A 33 1.29 0.23 -4.61
C GLU A 33 2.29 1.06 -5.42
N GLU A 34 3.51 0.55 -5.64
CA GLU A 34 4.50 1.18 -6.53
C GLU A 34 3.98 1.30 -7.96
N GLU A 35 3.42 0.22 -8.52
CA GLU A 35 2.82 0.24 -9.85
C GLU A 35 1.70 1.28 -9.97
N LEU A 36 0.81 1.34 -8.97
CA LEU A 36 -0.27 2.33 -8.90
C LEU A 36 0.27 3.76 -8.83
N PHE A 37 1.30 3.99 -8.01
CA PHE A 37 1.96 5.29 -7.89
C PHE A 37 2.51 5.74 -9.24
N LEU A 38 3.30 4.89 -9.91
CA LEU A 38 3.91 5.20 -11.21
C LEU A 38 2.84 5.45 -12.29
N ARG A 39 1.76 4.67 -12.29
CA ARG A 39 0.66 4.82 -13.24
C ARG A 39 -0.06 6.16 -13.05
N ILE A 40 -0.36 6.55 -11.81
CA ILE A 40 -1.01 7.82 -11.50
C ILE A 40 -0.06 8.99 -11.78
N GLU A 41 1.22 8.87 -11.41
CA GLU A 41 2.24 9.89 -11.69
C GLU A 41 2.33 10.15 -13.20
N THR A 42 2.42 9.09 -13.99
CA THR A 42 2.47 9.17 -15.46
C THR A 42 1.21 9.84 -16.00
N HIS A 43 0.03 9.44 -15.52
CA HIS A 43 -1.24 10.03 -15.96
C HIS A 43 -1.34 11.52 -15.62
N ILE A 44 -0.88 11.94 -14.44
CA ILE A 44 -0.84 13.36 -14.05
C ILE A 44 0.09 14.13 -14.98
N ARG A 45 1.29 13.59 -15.25
CA ARG A 45 2.28 14.23 -16.12
C ARG A 45 1.81 14.40 -17.55
N GLN A 46 1.03 13.45 -18.07
CA GLN A 46 0.50 13.47 -19.43
C GLN A 46 -0.74 14.35 -19.57
N THR A 47 -1.59 14.42 -18.55
CA THR A 47 -2.91 15.10 -18.63
C THR A 47 -2.85 16.57 -18.22
N TYR A 48 -2.04 16.90 -17.21
CA TYR A 48 -1.99 18.25 -16.62
C TYR A 48 -0.65 18.89 -16.87
N ASN A 49 -0.61 20.23 -16.91
CA ASN A 49 0.61 21.02 -17.10
C ASN A 49 0.71 22.16 -16.07
N GLY A 50 1.93 22.66 -15.85
CA GLY A 50 2.19 23.81 -14.99
C GLY A 50 1.84 23.57 -13.52
N GLN A 51 1.35 24.62 -12.84
CA GLN A 51 1.15 24.63 -11.39
C GLN A 51 0.17 23.55 -10.90
N LEU A 52 -0.85 23.20 -11.69
CA LEU A 52 -1.81 22.14 -11.32
C LEU A 52 -1.14 20.77 -11.31
N GLN A 53 -0.29 20.49 -12.30
CA GLN A 53 0.49 19.25 -12.37
C GLN A 53 1.38 19.11 -11.12
N GLU A 54 2.10 20.17 -10.76
CA GLU A 54 2.99 20.19 -9.59
C GLU A 54 2.23 19.95 -8.28
N ALA A 55 1.07 20.61 -8.11
CA ALA A 55 0.23 20.44 -6.93
C ALA A 55 -0.27 18.98 -6.78
N LEU A 56 -0.74 18.37 -7.88
CA LEU A 56 -1.22 16.99 -7.89
C LEU A 56 -0.08 15.99 -7.61
N LEU A 57 1.09 16.18 -8.22
CA LEU A 57 2.27 15.36 -7.96
C LEU A 57 2.73 15.46 -6.50
N LYS A 58 2.67 16.66 -5.90
CA LYS A 58 3.00 16.85 -4.49
C LYS A 58 2.04 16.10 -3.57
N LEU A 59 0.72 16.16 -3.84
CA LEU A 59 -0.28 15.41 -3.08
C LEU A 59 -0.07 13.89 -3.20
N LEU A 60 0.22 13.39 -4.41
CA LEU A 60 0.50 11.98 -4.65
C LEU A 60 1.71 11.51 -3.82
N LYS A 61 2.82 12.24 -3.89
CA LYS A 61 4.05 11.95 -3.14
C LYS A 61 3.85 11.99 -1.63
N GLN A 62 3.08 12.95 -1.12
CA GLN A 62 2.76 13.02 0.30
C GLN A 62 2.02 11.78 0.81
N ARG A 63 1.06 11.26 0.02
CA ARG A 63 0.32 10.04 0.39
C ARG A 63 1.17 8.79 0.34
N TYR A 64 2.01 8.66 -0.68
CA TYR A 64 2.93 7.53 -0.82
C TYR A 64 3.98 7.50 0.31
N ASN A 65 4.63 8.64 0.58
CA ASN A 65 5.66 8.73 1.62
C ASN A 65 5.12 8.54 3.04
N PHE A 66 3.89 9.01 3.32
CA PHE A 66 3.25 8.82 4.62
C PHE A 66 3.07 7.33 4.98
N LYS A 67 2.84 6.48 3.98
CA LYS A 67 2.63 5.04 4.20
C LYS A 67 3.92 4.23 4.26
N ASN A 68 4.93 4.56 3.46
CA ASN A 68 6.23 3.88 3.53
C ASN A 68 6.89 4.02 4.92
N SER A 69 6.64 5.13 5.61
CA SER A 69 7.07 5.32 7.00
C SER A 69 6.34 4.44 8.04
N ARG A 70 5.21 3.82 7.69
CA ARG A 70 4.42 2.95 8.60
C ARG A 70 4.56 1.47 8.28
N LEU A 71 4.80 1.11 7.02
CA LEU A 71 5.03 -0.29 6.62
C LEU A 71 6.38 -0.83 7.12
N SER A 72 7.38 0.05 7.29
CA SER A 72 8.65 -0.28 7.93
C SER A 72 8.53 -0.63 9.41
N ASP A 73 7.42 -0.26 10.06
CA ASP A 73 7.18 -0.54 11.49
C ASP A 73 6.43 -1.86 11.72
N ILE A 74 5.97 -2.52 10.63
CA ILE A 74 5.13 -3.73 10.67
C ILE A 74 5.90 -4.98 10.21
N CYS A 75 7.05 -4.82 9.55
CA CYS A 75 8.00 -5.89 9.21
C CYS A 75 9.15 -5.90 10.23
#